data_AF-A0A3R7I7E5-F1
#
_entry.id   AF-A0A3R7I7E5-F1
#
_cell.length_a   1.000
_cell.length_b   1.000
_cell.length_c   1.000
_cell.angle_alpha   90.00
_cell.angle_beta   90.00
_cell.angle_gamma   90.00
#
_symmetry.space_group_name_H-M   'P 1'
#
loop_
_entity.id
_entity.type
_entity.pdbx_description
1 polymer ?
#
loop_
_entity_poly.entity_id
_entity_poly.type
_entity_poly.pdbx_seq_one_letter_code
_entity_poly.pdbx_strand_id
1 'polypeptide(L)'
;MSDNSDGLNEAFLREKLERDRENNEAAPHPILGEIDDPVARSAVAKIITAYDEGIADDYRDFEETPLYRLIKSHGSGMAMARDVEEGNLSRISYRKGAPSSSVETYGMDALMSEMMQPAHSMLVIGAKGSGKTDFVERVISELYGNGLDVWQNVPVNHSDSEFGETLSSLLEFAKQPGDRVAVVDEFSTKGTGYAGSGAIDVEQALQKTINAFRKNPDGSTRTIWIGHRGHADVHPIVRENVQLVVKKAGKGSKKKRAIVYRSDERNSAWEQYEDDNKWFVLKDIPQSPRRWRADTDYFANFVWDLDDPAKQIQRGQLIDGWEAFQEDADGSENDSSPIHDRCQGEKENGNRCGITDPSRLGPNGYCQYHRDQHDPDGGE
;
A
#
# COMPACT_ATOMS: atom_id res chain seq x y z
N MET A 1 68.76 40.86 6.65
CA MET A 1 68.58 40.28 5.30
C MET A 1 69.71 39.30 5.06
N SER A 2 69.45 38.04 5.35
CA SER A 2 70.18 36.88 4.83
C SER A 2 69.17 35.75 4.86
N ASP A 3 68.62 35.50 3.67
CA ASP A 3 67.66 34.47 3.35
C ASP A 3 68.38 33.12 3.45
N ASN A 4 68.27 32.45 4.60
CA ASN A 4 68.66 31.05 4.75
C ASN A 4 67.40 30.19 4.59
N SER A 5 66.77 30.30 3.42
CA SER A 5 65.97 29.25 2.85
C SER A 5 66.92 28.21 2.21
N ASP A 6 67.78 27.62 3.03
CA ASP A 6 68.41 26.34 2.66
C ASP A 6 67.31 25.29 2.74
N GLY A 7 66.57 25.19 1.64
CA GLY A 7 65.58 24.17 1.41
C GLY A 7 66.17 22.81 1.75
N LEU A 8 65.37 21.98 2.40
CA LEU A 8 65.64 20.57 2.64
C LEU A 8 66.22 19.93 1.37
N ASN A 9 67.54 19.82 1.31
CA ASN A 9 68.23 19.25 0.17
C ASN A 9 67.89 17.76 0.13
N GLU A 10 67.44 17.26 -1.02
CA GLU A 10 67.06 15.86 -1.23
C GLU A 10 68.15 14.90 -0.74
N ALA A 11 69.42 15.28 -0.87
CA ALA A 11 70.56 14.51 -0.37
C ALA A 11 70.55 14.36 1.16
N PHE A 12 70.23 15.44 1.89
CA PHE A 12 70.14 15.43 3.35
C PHE A 12 68.95 14.62 3.85
N LEU A 13 67.82 14.67 3.12
CA LEU A 13 66.66 13.84 3.40
C LEU A 13 66.97 12.35 3.16
N ARG A 14 67.63 11.99 2.06
CA ARG A 14 68.03 10.59 1.81
C ARG A 14 68.98 10.05 2.86
N GLU A 15 70.04 10.80 3.20
CA GLU A 15 71.02 10.38 4.20
C GLU A 15 70.39 10.19 5.57
N LYS A 16 69.47 11.08 5.96
CA LYS A 16 68.73 10.96 7.22
C LYS A 16 67.79 9.75 7.23
N LEU A 17 67.06 9.51 6.13
CA LEU A 17 66.16 8.35 6.02
C LEU A 17 66.91 7.02 6.00
N GLU A 18 68.08 6.96 5.36
CA GLU A 18 68.95 5.77 5.39
C GLU A 18 69.48 5.51 6.80
N ARG A 19 69.93 6.55 7.50
CA ARG A 19 70.39 6.47 8.90
C ARG A 19 69.26 6.04 9.85
N ASP A 20 68.05 6.56 9.70
CA ASP A 20 66.91 6.21 10.55
C ASP A 20 66.50 4.74 10.30
N ARG A 21 66.59 4.27 9.05
CA ARG A 21 66.35 2.86 8.66
C ARG A 21 67.40 1.91 9.21
N GLU A 22 68.68 2.31 9.24
CA GLU A 22 69.75 1.53 9.88
C GLU A 22 69.62 1.46 11.40
N ASN A 23 69.06 2.51 12.04
CA ASN A 23 68.84 2.57 13.48
C ASN A 23 67.49 1.96 13.91
N ASN A 24 66.72 1.38 12.98
CA ASN A 24 65.39 0.81 13.22
C ASN A 24 64.38 1.83 13.78
N GLU A 25 64.59 3.11 13.45
CA GLU A 25 63.68 4.21 13.73
C GLU A 25 62.75 4.42 12.53
N ALA A 26 61.47 4.76 12.77
CA ALA A 26 60.49 4.94 11.70
C ALA A 26 60.79 6.20 10.88
N ALA A 27 61.54 6.03 9.79
CA ALA A 27 61.91 7.09 8.87
C ALA A 27 60.63 7.66 8.18
N PRO A 28 60.28 8.95 8.33
CA PRO A 28 59.06 9.50 7.75
C PRO A 28 59.15 9.57 6.22
N HIS A 29 58.15 9.05 5.52
CA HIS A 29 58.16 8.93 4.07
C HIS A 29 58.32 10.30 3.35
N PRO A 30 59.15 10.40 2.29
CA PRO A 30 59.53 11.68 1.65
C PRO A 30 58.36 12.59 1.27
N ILE A 31 57.23 11.99 0.86
CA ILE A 31 56.00 12.70 0.46
C ILE A 31 55.42 13.60 1.57
N LEU A 32 55.72 13.32 2.85
CA LEU A 32 55.24 14.12 3.98
C LEU A 32 55.87 15.52 4.00
N GLY A 33 57.05 15.68 3.40
CA GLY A 33 57.70 16.98 3.26
C GLY A 33 57.00 17.92 2.26
N GLU A 34 56.18 17.38 1.35
CA GLU A 34 55.50 18.13 0.29
C GLU A 34 54.08 18.58 0.65
N ILE A 35 53.54 18.13 1.79
CA ILE A 35 52.16 18.45 2.21
C ILE A 35 52.18 19.66 3.12
N ASP A 36 51.85 20.86 2.61
CA ASP A 36 51.89 22.10 3.40
C ASP A 36 50.86 22.14 4.55
N ASP A 37 49.72 21.48 4.39
CA ASP A 37 48.68 21.41 5.42
C ASP A 37 49.09 20.45 6.55
N PRO A 38 49.22 20.93 7.81
CA PRO A 38 49.72 20.13 8.93
C PRO A 38 48.75 19.01 9.36
N VAL A 39 47.44 19.18 9.12
CA VAL A 39 46.43 18.16 9.43
C VAL A 39 46.47 17.06 8.38
N ALA A 40 46.56 17.42 7.10
CA ALA A 40 46.72 16.46 6.00
C ALA A 40 48.05 15.70 6.12
N ARG A 41 49.14 16.40 6.46
CA ARG A 41 50.45 15.78 6.68
C ARG A 41 50.42 14.78 7.83
N SER A 42 49.78 15.12 8.95
CA SER A 42 49.61 14.23 10.10
C SER A 42 48.76 13.00 9.77
N ALA A 43 47.69 13.18 8.98
CA ALA A 43 46.88 12.08 8.51
C ALA A 43 47.70 11.13 7.61
N VAL A 44 48.39 11.66 6.60
CA VAL A 44 49.21 10.87 5.66
C VAL A 44 50.38 10.18 6.37
N ALA A 45 50.97 10.81 7.39
CA ALA A 45 52.03 10.17 8.18
C ALA A 45 51.53 8.92 8.90
N LYS A 46 50.38 9.02 9.59
CA LYS A 46 49.75 7.88 10.27
C LYS A 46 49.34 6.76 9.31
N ILE A 47 48.93 7.14 8.11
CA ILE A 47 48.54 6.24 7.04
C ILE A 47 49.72 5.38 6.58
N ILE A 48 50.87 6.02 6.36
CA ILE A 48 52.08 5.36 5.91
C ILE A 48 52.61 4.43 7.00
N THR A 49 52.64 4.89 8.25
CA THR A 49 53.02 4.06 9.41
C THR A 49 52.11 2.83 9.53
N ALA A 50 50.80 2.97 9.33
CA ALA A 50 49.86 1.86 9.38
C ALA A 50 50.01 0.85 8.23
N TYR A 51 50.62 1.26 7.10
CA TYR A 51 50.89 0.38 5.96
C TYR A 51 52.26 -0.30 6.05
N ASP A 52 53.28 0.40 6.57
CA ASP A 52 54.64 -0.14 6.74
C ASP A 52 54.75 -1.20 7.86
N GLU A 53 53.83 -1.21 8.83
CA GLU A 53 53.79 -2.21 9.92
C GLU A 53 53.27 -3.61 9.48
N GLY A 54 53.37 -3.96 8.19
CA GLY A 54 53.09 -5.32 7.70
C GLY A 54 51.62 -5.71 7.66
N ILE A 55 50.71 -4.74 7.82
CA ILE A 55 49.26 -4.97 7.87
C ILE A 55 48.68 -5.19 6.45
N ALA A 56 49.44 -4.88 5.39
CA ALA A 56 48.96 -4.89 4.01
C ALA A 56 48.60 -6.28 3.46
N ASP A 57 49.10 -7.38 4.02
CA ASP A 57 48.82 -8.73 3.51
C ASP A 57 47.47 -9.32 3.99
N ASP A 58 46.87 -8.76 5.04
CA ASP A 58 45.65 -9.29 5.65
C ASP A 58 44.34 -8.69 5.08
N TYR A 59 44.42 -7.61 4.28
CA TYR A 59 43.24 -6.92 3.76
C TYR A 59 43.22 -6.96 2.23
N ARG A 60 42.19 -7.59 1.65
CA ARG A 60 42.05 -7.76 0.19
C ARG A 60 41.70 -6.46 -0.53
N ASP A 61 40.98 -5.55 0.13
CA ASP A 61 40.42 -4.35 -0.47
C ASP A 61 40.78 -3.07 0.32
N PHE A 62 41.04 -1.97 -0.39
CA PHE A 62 41.43 -0.68 0.18
C PHE A 62 40.37 -0.13 1.14
N GLU A 63 39.08 -0.39 0.88
CA GLU A 63 37.97 0.02 1.73
C GLU A 63 37.97 -0.64 3.12
N GLU A 64 38.68 -1.76 3.28
CA GLU A 64 38.77 -2.45 4.55
C GLU A 64 39.91 -1.92 5.42
N THR A 65 40.81 -1.14 4.82
CA THR A 65 41.98 -0.60 5.51
C THR A 65 41.59 0.41 6.60
N PRO A 66 42.34 0.46 7.71
CA PRO A 66 42.19 1.50 8.73
C PRO A 66 42.27 2.92 8.16
N LEU A 67 43.08 3.10 7.12
CA LEU A 67 43.25 4.32 6.33
C LEU A 67 41.92 4.79 5.70
N TYR A 68 41.22 3.93 4.98
CA TYR A 68 39.93 4.27 4.37
C TYR A 68 38.92 4.68 5.45
N ARG A 69 38.92 3.98 6.59
CA ARG A 69 38.06 4.33 7.74
C ARG A 69 38.42 5.71 8.30
N LEU A 70 39.70 6.05 8.38
CA LEU A 70 40.17 7.35 8.88
C LEU A 70 39.77 8.49 7.92
N ILE A 71 40.02 8.34 6.61
CA ILE A 71 39.62 9.32 5.59
C ILE A 71 38.10 9.50 5.57
N LYS A 72 37.35 8.40 5.62
CA LYS A 72 35.87 8.41 5.69
C LYS A 72 35.39 9.13 6.95
N SER A 73 36.04 8.90 8.10
CA SER A 73 35.68 9.56 9.36
C SER A 73 35.97 11.07 9.34
N HIS A 74 37.10 11.50 8.74
CA HIS A 74 37.49 12.90 8.71
C HIS A 74 36.67 13.71 7.68
N GLY A 75 36.40 13.13 6.50
CA GLY A 75 35.50 13.73 5.50
C GLY A 75 34.04 13.80 5.98
N SER A 76 33.63 12.85 6.84
CA SER A 76 32.33 12.90 7.51
C SER A 76 32.25 14.02 8.54
N GLY A 77 33.33 14.28 9.29
CA GLY A 77 33.40 15.32 10.32
C GLY A 77 33.25 16.75 9.78
N MET A 78 33.96 17.13 8.71
CA MET A 78 33.88 18.50 8.17
C MET A 78 32.50 18.83 7.62
N ALA A 79 31.89 17.90 6.90
CA ALA A 79 30.57 18.16 6.35
C ALA A 79 29.44 17.95 7.38
N MET A 80 29.72 17.29 8.51
CA MET A 80 28.83 17.29 9.68
C MET A 80 28.87 18.64 10.42
N ALA A 81 30.03 19.30 10.52
CA ALA A 81 30.12 20.66 11.06
C ALA A 81 29.32 21.67 10.22
N ARG A 82 29.39 21.53 8.89
CA ARG A 82 28.59 22.32 7.94
C ARG A 82 27.08 22.05 8.06
N ASP A 83 26.68 20.78 8.19
CA ASP A 83 25.27 20.41 8.36
C ASP A 83 24.70 20.90 9.72
N VAL A 84 25.55 21.08 10.75
CA VAL A 84 25.19 21.71 12.05
C VAL A 84 24.98 23.21 11.90
N GLU A 85 25.86 23.91 11.19
CA GLU A 85 25.69 25.35 10.89
C GLU A 85 24.42 25.62 10.07
N GLU A 86 24.08 24.74 9.14
CA GLU A 86 22.88 24.84 8.28
C GLU A 86 21.60 24.31 8.94
N GLY A 87 21.65 23.83 10.18
CA GLY A 87 20.49 23.31 10.91
C GLY A 87 19.86 22.04 10.33
N ASN A 88 20.60 21.28 9.50
CA ASN A 88 20.07 20.14 8.75
C ASN A 88 20.14 18.83 9.56
N LEU A 89 19.24 18.70 10.54
CA LEU A 89 19.13 17.57 11.46
C LEU A 89 19.04 16.20 10.77
N SER A 90 18.46 16.15 9.57
CA SER A 90 18.33 14.92 8.78
C SER A 90 19.68 14.40 8.26
N ARG A 91 20.59 15.29 7.86
CA ARG A 91 21.93 14.93 7.38
C ARG A 91 22.90 14.62 8.52
N ILE A 92 22.78 15.34 9.63
CA ILE A 92 23.53 15.07 10.87
C ILE A 92 23.24 13.64 11.37
N SER A 93 21.97 13.23 11.32
CA SER A 93 21.54 11.89 11.74
C SER A 93 22.09 10.79 10.83
N TYR A 94 22.08 11.01 9.51
CA TYR A 94 22.66 10.10 8.51
C TYR A 94 24.17 9.90 8.69
N ARG A 95 24.92 10.95 9.06
CA ARG A 95 26.38 10.90 9.23
C ARG A 95 26.85 10.30 10.55
N LYS A 96 26.06 10.41 11.63
CA LYS A 96 26.39 9.85 12.95
C LYS A 96 26.38 8.32 13.02
N GLY A 97 26.05 7.62 11.93
CA GLY A 97 25.94 6.17 11.94
C GLY A 97 24.80 5.66 12.82
N ALA A 98 23.86 6.54 13.21
CA ALA A 98 22.53 6.08 13.56
C ALA A 98 22.01 5.41 12.27
N PRO A 99 21.66 4.11 12.31
CA PRO A 99 21.04 3.48 11.15
C PRO A 99 19.88 4.37 10.69
N SER A 100 19.63 4.42 9.37
CA SER A 100 18.49 5.14 8.79
C SER A 100 17.13 4.73 9.38
N SER A 101 17.12 3.76 10.29
CA SER A 101 15.98 3.31 11.08
C SER A 101 15.29 4.40 11.87
N SER A 102 15.93 5.51 12.29
CA SER A 102 15.21 6.46 13.16
C SER A 102 14.03 7.13 12.44
N VAL A 103 14.19 7.62 11.20
CA VAL A 103 13.09 8.21 10.43
C VAL A 103 12.08 7.15 9.96
N GLU A 104 12.54 5.91 9.74
CA GLU A 104 11.71 4.77 9.30
C GLU A 104 10.81 4.25 10.42
N THR A 105 11.31 4.17 11.66
CA THR A 105 10.55 3.82 12.87
C THR A 105 9.49 4.88 13.15
N TYR A 106 9.85 6.18 13.16
CA TYR A 106 8.85 7.24 13.41
C TYR A 106 7.74 7.29 12.35
N GLY A 107 8.05 7.02 11.08
CA GLY A 107 7.04 7.05 10.01
C GLY A 107 6.03 5.90 10.10
N MET A 108 6.51 4.67 10.32
CA MET A 108 5.62 3.53 10.52
C MET A 108 4.84 3.66 11.83
N ASP A 109 5.49 4.12 12.91
CA ASP A 109 4.82 4.35 14.19
C ASP A 109 3.73 5.42 14.06
N ALA A 110 3.98 6.51 13.32
CA ALA A 110 2.97 7.53 13.04
C ALA A 110 1.80 6.97 12.22
N LEU A 111 2.09 6.14 11.20
CA LEU A 111 1.05 5.46 10.43
C LEU A 111 0.24 4.49 11.29
N MET A 112 0.90 3.70 12.14
CA MET A 112 0.22 2.75 13.03
C MET A 112 -0.59 3.47 14.09
N SER A 113 -0.05 4.51 14.73
CA SER A 113 -0.78 5.34 15.69
C SER A 113 -2.06 5.92 15.07
N GLU A 114 -2.01 6.28 13.80
CA GLU A 114 -3.16 6.80 13.08
C GLU A 114 -4.15 5.68 12.73
N MET A 115 -3.67 4.54 12.23
CA MET A 115 -4.52 3.38 11.94
C MET A 115 -5.12 2.75 13.20
N MET A 116 -4.52 2.91 14.37
CA MET A 116 -5.08 2.45 15.65
C MET A 116 -6.26 3.30 16.12
N GLN A 117 -6.55 4.44 15.50
CA GLN A 117 -7.77 5.17 15.81
C GLN A 117 -9.02 4.36 15.43
N PRO A 118 -10.10 4.42 16.22
CA PRO A 118 -11.32 3.67 15.92
C PRO A 118 -11.90 4.02 14.56
N ALA A 119 -12.26 2.98 13.80
CA ALA A 119 -12.91 3.09 12.50
C ALA A 119 -12.17 3.93 11.44
N HIS A 120 -10.84 4.05 11.58
CA HIS A 120 -10.00 4.74 10.63
C HIS A 120 -9.91 3.99 9.30
N SER A 121 -9.88 4.75 8.20
CA SER A 121 -9.90 4.21 6.84
C SER A 121 -8.71 4.71 6.04
N MET A 122 -7.96 3.79 5.44
CA MET A 122 -6.79 4.06 4.61
C MET A 122 -7.03 3.58 3.18
N LEU A 123 -6.63 4.39 2.21
CA LEU A 123 -6.63 4.04 0.79
C LEU A 123 -5.19 3.92 0.27
N VAL A 124 -4.82 2.74 -0.24
CA VAL A 124 -3.50 2.49 -0.83
C VAL A 124 -3.61 2.46 -2.35
N ILE A 125 -2.95 3.41 -3.01
CA ILE A 125 -2.99 3.58 -4.48
C ILE A 125 -1.62 3.42 -5.14
N GLY A 126 -1.63 2.91 -6.36
CA GLY A 126 -0.42 2.68 -7.13
C GLY A 126 -0.63 1.79 -8.36
N ALA A 127 0.28 1.93 -9.32
CA ALA A 127 0.27 1.12 -10.54
C ALA A 127 0.46 -0.37 -10.22
N LYS A 128 0.00 -1.25 -11.12
CA LYS A 128 0.26 -2.70 -11.01
C LYS A 128 1.76 -2.95 -10.79
N GLY A 129 2.08 -3.75 -9.78
CA GLY A 129 3.46 -4.06 -9.38
C GLY A 129 4.19 -2.97 -8.60
N SER A 130 3.50 -1.96 -8.02
CA SER A 130 4.12 -0.97 -7.11
C SER A 130 4.38 -1.47 -5.68
N GLY A 131 4.02 -2.74 -5.39
CA GLY A 131 4.09 -3.35 -4.07
C GLY A 131 3.00 -2.84 -3.11
N LYS A 132 1.75 -2.65 -3.61
CA LYS A 132 0.61 -2.27 -2.75
C LYS A 132 0.30 -3.37 -1.74
N THR A 133 0.12 -4.59 -2.25
CA THR A 133 -0.16 -5.79 -1.46
C THR A 133 0.92 -6.01 -0.40
N ASP A 134 2.20 -6.09 -0.78
CA ASP A 134 3.33 -6.21 0.18
C ASP A 134 3.31 -5.16 1.29
N PHE A 135 2.93 -3.91 0.97
CA PHE A 135 2.84 -2.82 1.95
C PHE A 135 1.65 -3.02 2.89
N VAL A 136 0.49 -3.37 2.35
CA VAL A 136 -0.72 -3.62 3.13
C VAL A 136 -0.52 -4.82 4.05
N GLU A 137 0.07 -5.91 3.57
CA GLU A 137 0.44 -7.06 4.41
C GLU A 137 1.36 -6.67 5.57
N ARG A 138 2.30 -5.75 5.34
CA ARG A 138 3.15 -5.23 6.41
C ARG A 138 2.32 -4.46 7.43
N VAL A 139 1.41 -3.58 6.99
CA VAL A 139 0.52 -2.83 7.88
C VAL A 139 -0.38 -3.77 8.67
N ILE A 140 -1.02 -4.75 8.03
CA ILE A 140 -1.86 -5.75 8.67
C ILE A 140 -1.08 -6.52 9.74
N SER A 141 0.14 -6.97 9.43
CA SER A 141 0.96 -7.72 10.39
C SER A 141 1.23 -6.92 11.67
N GLU A 142 1.39 -5.59 11.57
CA GLU A 142 1.57 -4.72 12.73
C GLU A 142 0.25 -4.51 13.46
N LEU A 143 -0.84 -4.24 12.75
CA LEU A 143 -2.18 -4.07 13.35
C LEU A 143 -2.64 -5.32 14.11
N TYR A 144 -2.44 -6.51 13.53
CA TYR A 144 -2.68 -7.78 14.21
C TYR A 144 -1.80 -7.94 15.45
N GLY A 145 -0.52 -7.56 15.37
CA GLY A 145 0.38 -7.54 16.54
C GLY A 145 -0.08 -6.60 17.66
N ASN A 146 -0.93 -5.62 17.35
CA ASN A 146 -1.56 -4.70 18.30
C ASN A 146 -2.97 -5.15 18.74
N GLY A 147 -3.37 -6.39 18.41
CA GLY A 147 -4.61 -7.00 18.90
C GLY A 147 -5.84 -6.76 18.02
N LEU A 148 -5.66 -6.38 16.75
CA LEU A 148 -6.77 -6.27 15.80
C LEU A 148 -6.99 -7.60 15.08
N ASP A 149 -8.23 -8.07 15.04
CA ASP A 149 -8.60 -9.18 14.16
C ASP A 149 -8.60 -8.71 12.70
N VAL A 150 -8.29 -9.63 11.79
CA VAL A 150 -8.04 -9.30 10.38
C VAL A 150 -9.02 -10.02 9.47
N TRP A 151 -9.66 -9.28 8.58
CA TRP A 151 -10.43 -9.80 7.45
C TRP A 151 -9.82 -9.34 6.12
N GLN A 152 -9.78 -10.20 5.11
CA GLN A 152 -9.20 -9.89 3.79
C GLN A 152 -9.97 -10.60 2.67
N ASN A 153 -10.12 -9.93 1.52
CA ASN A 153 -10.65 -10.55 0.29
C ASN A 153 -9.58 -11.11 -0.65
N VAL A 154 -8.35 -11.25 -0.14
CA VAL A 154 -7.25 -11.93 -0.81
C VAL A 154 -6.75 -13.01 0.14
N PRO A 155 -6.65 -14.28 -0.30
CA PRO A 155 -6.21 -15.35 0.57
C PRO A 155 -4.75 -15.14 0.99
N VAL A 156 -4.48 -15.29 2.28
CA VAL A 156 -3.14 -15.26 2.87
C VAL A 156 -2.86 -16.56 3.60
N ASN A 157 -1.58 -16.92 3.73
CA ASN A 157 -1.13 -18.10 4.47
C ASN A 157 -1.09 -17.86 6.00
N HIS A 158 -2.10 -17.20 6.55
CA HIS A 158 -2.24 -16.95 8.00
C HIS A 158 -3.56 -17.55 8.49
N SER A 159 -3.51 -18.45 9.48
CA SER A 159 -4.71 -19.12 10.02
C SER A 159 -5.67 -18.16 10.72
N ASP A 160 -5.15 -17.05 11.22
CA ASP A 160 -5.88 -16.12 12.09
C ASP A 160 -6.43 -14.90 11.33
N SER A 161 -6.41 -14.94 10.00
CA SER A 161 -7.15 -13.96 9.18
C SER A 161 -8.39 -14.61 8.60
N GLU A 162 -9.52 -13.94 8.74
CA GLU A 162 -10.76 -14.33 8.09
C GLU A 162 -10.70 -13.95 6.60
N PHE A 163 -11.12 -14.89 5.74
CA PHE A 163 -11.22 -14.66 4.30
C PHE A 163 -12.69 -14.54 3.92
N GLY A 164 -13.03 -13.51 3.15
CA GLY A 164 -14.37 -13.31 2.61
C GLY A 164 -14.35 -12.50 1.32
N GLU A 165 -15.32 -12.74 0.45
CA GLU A 165 -15.41 -12.09 -0.86
C GLU A 165 -16.70 -11.29 -1.05
N THR A 166 -17.56 -11.25 -0.03
CA THR A 166 -18.87 -10.63 -0.09
C THR A 166 -19.00 -9.47 0.89
N LEU A 167 -19.87 -8.52 0.58
CA LEU A 167 -20.20 -7.42 1.49
C LEU A 167 -20.84 -7.96 2.78
N SER A 168 -21.71 -8.97 2.68
CA SER A 168 -22.28 -9.65 3.84
C SER A 168 -21.21 -10.18 4.79
N SER A 169 -20.21 -10.92 4.30
CA SER A 169 -19.14 -11.49 5.15
C SER A 169 -18.33 -10.40 5.85
N LEU A 170 -18.05 -9.30 5.17
CA LEU A 170 -17.37 -8.15 5.76
C LEU A 170 -18.21 -7.50 6.87
N LEU A 171 -19.53 -7.40 6.68
CA LEU A 171 -20.45 -6.86 7.69
C LEU A 171 -20.62 -7.81 8.88
N GLU A 172 -20.66 -9.11 8.66
CA GLU A 172 -20.66 -10.12 9.72
C GLU A 172 -19.40 -10.05 10.56
N PHE A 173 -18.23 -9.98 9.92
CA PHE A 173 -16.96 -9.74 10.58
C PHE A 173 -17.01 -8.44 11.41
N ALA A 174 -17.51 -7.35 10.85
CA ALA A 174 -17.61 -6.07 11.56
C ALA A 174 -18.56 -6.10 12.78
N LYS A 175 -19.56 -6.99 12.82
CA LYS A 175 -20.51 -7.15 13.93
C LYS A 175 -19.91 -7.83 15.17
N GLN A 176 -18.85 -8.61 15.03
CA GLN A 176 -18.26 -9.35 16.15
C GLN A 176 -17.78 -8.38 17.28
N PRO A 177 -17.44 -8.85 18.50
CA PRO A 177 -16.86 -8.01 19.57
C PRO A 177 -15.33 -7.90 19.46
N GLY A 178 -14.76 -6.70 19.65
CA GLY A 178 -13.32 -6.42 19.52
C GLY A 178 -12.95 -5.44 18.39
N ASP A 179 -11.70 -4.97 18.42
CA ASP A 179 -11.14 -4.08 17.40
C ASP A 179 -10.65 -4.87 16.17
N ARG A 180 -10.91 -4.35 14.97
CA ARG A 180 -10.67 -5.06 13.71
C ARG A 180 -10.03 -4.22 12.64
N VAL A 181 -9.49 -4.89 11.63
CA VAL A 181 -9.13 -4.32 10.34
C VAL A 181 -9.62 -5.21 9.19
N ALA A 182 -10.28 -4.60 8.22
CA ALA A 182 -10.68 -5.24 6.98
C ALA A 182 -9.87 -4.71 5.81
N VAL A 183 -9.40 -5.59 4.94
CA VAL A 183 -8.64 -5.24 3.73
C VAL A 183 -9.44 -5.64 2.50
N VAL A 184 -9.70 -4.66 1.66
CA VAL A 184 -10.49 -4.83 0.44
C VAL A 184 -9.64 -4.43 -0.75
N ASP A 185 -9.16 -5.43 -1.49
CA ASP A 185 -8.51 -5.26 -2.79
C ASP A 185 -9.53 -5.23 -3.94
N GLU A 186 -9.20 -4.50 -4.99
CA GLU A 186 -10.01 -4.33 -6.21
C GLU A 186 -11.45 -3.81 -6.01
N PHE A 187 -11.68 -2.95 -5.02
CA PHE A 187 -13.00 -2.35 -4.76
C PHE A 187 -13.61 -1.58 -5.96
N SER A 188 -12.79 -1.17 -6.92
CA SER A 188 -13.17 -0.26 -8.01
C SER A 188 -13.75 -0.91 -9.27
N THR A 189 -13.44 -2.18 -9.52
CA THR A 189 -13.73 -2.80 -10.83
C THR A 189 -15.22 -3.14 -10.99
N LYS A 190 -15.95 -3.28 -9.87
CA LYS A 190 -17.38 -3.61 -9.88
C LYS A 190 -18.30 -2.48 -9.40
N GLY A 191 -17.84 -1.56 -8.55
CA GLY A 191 -18.69 -0.46 -8.05
C GLY A 191 -19.16 0.51 -9.14
N THR A 192 -18.36 0.72 -10.19
CA THR A 192 -18.73 1.55 -11.35
C THR A 192 -19.56 0.81 -12.39
N GLY A 193 -19.60 -0.53 -12.33
CA GLY A 193 -20.41 -1.38 -13.23
C GLY A 193 -21.91 -1.33 -12.93
N TYR A 194 -22.30 -0.82 -11.77
CA TYR A 194 -23.69 -0.62 -11.35
C TYR A 194 -24.26 0.73 -11.77
N ALA A 195 -23.77 1.37 -12.84
CA ALA A 195 -24.25 2.67 -13.36
C ALA A 195 -25.71 2.68 -13.91
N GLY A 196 -26.56 1.73 -13.49
CA GLY A 196 -28.01 1.69 -13.68
C GLY A 196 -28.76 1.89 -12.36
N SER A 197 -30.05 1.56 -12.32
CA SER A 197 -30.96 1.74 -11.16
C SER A 197 -30.47 1.17 -9.82
N GLY A 198 -29.45 0.30 -9.79
CA GLY A 198 -28.80 -0.21 -8.58
C GLY A 198 -27.60 0.60 -8.06
N ALA A 199 -27.14 1.65 -8.74
CA ALA A 199 -26.01 2.49 -8.28
C ALA A 199 -26.32 3.17 -6.93
N ILE A 200 -27.56 3.63 -6.79
CA ILE A 200 -28.06 4.34 -5.62
C ILE A 200 -28.07 3.40 -4.40
N ASP A 201 -28.37 2.11 -4.60
CA ASP A 201 -28.39 1.11 -3.55
C ASP A 201 -26.98 0.74 -3.09
N VAL A 202 -26.01 0.68 -4.01
CA VAL A 202 -24.58 0.43 -3.71
C VAL A 202 -23.98 1.57 -2.89
N GLU A 203 -24.23 2.83 -3.26
CA GLU A 203 -23.75 3.99 -2.49
C GLU A 203 -24.36 4.04 -1.09
N GLN A 204 -25.67 3.80 -0.97
CA GLN A 204 -26.34 3.75 0.32
C GLN A 204 -25.85 2.57 1.17
N ALA A 205 -25.65 1.39 0.56
CA ALA A 205 -25.11 0.21 1.23
C ALA A 205 -23.71 0.50 1.77
N LEU A 206 -22.83 1.10 0.96
CA LEU A 206 -21.48 1.38 1.42
C LEU A 206 -21.44 2.50 2.46
N GLN A 207 -22.26 3.54 2.33
CA GLN A 207 -22.33 4.58 3.35
C GLN A 207 -22.81 4.01 4.70
N LYS A 208 -23.81 3.12 4.66
CA LYS A 208 -24.30 2.41 5.84
C LYS A 208 -23.24 1.45 6.40
N THR A 209 -22.47 0.81 5.54
CA THR A 209 -21.34 -0.08 5.90
C THR A 209 -20.18 0.68 6.53
N ILE A 210 -19.78 1.83 5.99
CA ILE A 210 -18.75 2.68 6.59
C ILE A 210 -19.22 3.22 7.95
N ASN A 211 -20.50 3.57 8.06
CA ASN A 211 -21.09 3.94 9.34
C ASN A 211 -21.18 2.75 10.31
N ALA A 212 -21.35 1.54 9.81
CA ALA A 212 -21.34 0.30 10.59
C ALA A 212 -20.02 0.11 11.32
N PHE A 213 -18.94 0.27 10.57
CA PHE A 213 -17.57 0.15 11.07
C PHE A 213 -17.25 1.10 12.23
N ARG A 214 -17.97 2.22 12.32
CA ARG A 214 -17.85 3.24 13.38
C ARG A 214 -18.69 2.96 14.64
N LYS A 215 -19.75 2.15 14.57
CA LYS A 215 -20.83 2.13 15.57
C LYS A 215 -21.05 0.80 16.28
N ASN A 216 -20.01 -0.03 16.42
CA ASN A 216 -20.11 -1.24 17.22
C ASN A 216 -19.83 -0.90 18.71
N PRO A 217 -20.75 -1.14 19.65
CA PRO A 217 -20.55 -0.83 21.07
C PRO A 217 -19.37 -1.59 21.70
N ASP A 218 -19.00 -2.73 21.11
CA ASP A 218 -17.95 -3.62 21.63
C ASP A 218 -16.67 -3.58 20.77
N GLY A 219 -16.52 -2.60 19.88
CA GLY A 219 -15.30 -2.46 19.07
C GLY A 219 -15.41 -1.53 17.86
N SER A 220 -14.39 -1.49 17.03
CA SER A 220 -14.43 -0.70 15.79
C SER A 220 -13.72 -1.42 14.65
N THR A 221 -14.19 -1.20 13.42
CA THR A 221 -13.60 -1.82 12.24
C THR A 221 -12.86 -0.77 11.43
N ARG A 222 -11.54 -0.91 11.31
CA ARG A 222 -10.73 -0.10 10.38
C ARG A 222 -10.81 -0.71 8.99
N THR A 223 -10.60 0.11 7.97
CA THR A 223 -10.59 -0.38 6.59
C THR A 223 -9.32 0.01 5.86
N ILE A 224 -8.81 -0.90 5.03
CA ILE A 224 -7.71 -0.68 4.11
C ILE A 224 -8.21 -1.00 2.70
N TRP A 225 -8.42 0.03 1.91
CA TRP A 225 -8.84 -0.07 0.52
C TRP A 225 -7.62 -0.10 -0.38
N ILE A 226 -7.55 -1.03 -1.33
CA ILE A 226 -6.48 -1.07 -2.32
C ILE A 226 -7.07 -0.68 -3.68
N GLY A 227 -6.51 0.39 -4.26
CA GLY A 227 -6.95 0.96 -5.52
C GLY A 227 -5.85 1.07 -6.57
N HIS A 228 -6.26 1.29 -7.81
CA HIS A 228 -5.35 1.65 -8.91
C HIS A 228 -5.16 3.17 -8.98
N ARG A 229 -4.44 3.67 -9.99
CA ARG A 229 -3.94 5.05 -10.02
C ARG A 229 -4.98 6.10 -10.44
N GLY A 230 -6.11 5.71 -11.02
CA GLY A 230 -7.04 6.63 -11.65
C GLY A 230 -8.17 7.15 -10.76
N HIS A 231 -8.65 8.37 -11.05
CA HIS A 231 -9.92 8.90 -10.54
C HIS A 231 -11.16 8.11 -11.04
N ALA A 232 -10.98 7.18 -11.98
CA ALA A 232 -12.03 6.23 -12.36
C ALA A 232 -11.96 4.94 -11.51
N ASP A 233 -10.81 4.66 -10.90
CA ASP A 233 -10.50 3.36 -10.27
C ASP A 233 -10.64 3.38 -8.74
N VAL A 234 -11.34 4.34 -8.16
CA VAL A 234 -11.65 4.33 -6.72
C VAL A 234 -13.05 4.89 -6.58
N HIS A 235 -13.92 4.22 -5.84
CA HIS A 235 -15.29 4.72 -5.67
C HIS A 235 -15.28 6.10 -4.98
N PRO A 236 -16.07 7.10 -5.42
CA PRO A 236 -16.12 8.44 -4.82
C PRO A 236 -16.31 8.42 -3.29
N ILE A 237 -17.28 7.64 -2.81
CA ILE A 237 -17.53 7.48 -1.38
C ILE A 237 -16.31 7.01 -0.57
N VAL A 238 -15.41 6.18 -1.14
CA VAL A 238 -14.18 5.76 -0.45
C VAL A 238 -13.25 6.96 -0.31
N ARG A 239 -13.14 7.80 -1.35
CA ARG A 239 -12.32 9.03 -1.31
C ARG A 239 -12.81 10.02 -0.26
N GLU A 240 -14.13 10.16 -0.15
CA GLU A 240 -14.76 11.08 0.80
C GLU A 240 -14.62 10.59 2.25
N ASN A 241 -14.53 9.28 2.46
CA ASN A 241 -14.54 8.68 3.79
C ASN A 241 -13.17 8.19 4.28
N VAL A 242 -12.10 8.27 3.48
CA VAL A 242 -10.75 7.90 3.93
C VAL A 242 -10.06 9.04 4.67
N GLN A 243 -9.37 8.69 5.76
CA GLN A 243 -8.57 9.64 6.53
C GLN A 243 -7.09 9.58 6.14
N LEU A 244 -6.67 8.52 5.44
CA LEU A 244 -5.32 8.34 4.94
C LEU A 244 -5.32 7.93 3.47
N VAL A 245 -4.46 8.54 2.68
CA VAL A 245 -4.10 8.06 1.34
C VAL A 245 -2.62 7.71 1.32
N VAL A 246 -2.28 6.52 0.85
CA VAL A 246 -0.91 6.05 0.71
C VAL A 246 -0.60 5.77 -0.75
N LYS A 247 0.31 6.55 -1.32
CA LYS A 247 0.76 6.41 -2.70
C LYS A 247 2.03 5.56 -2.77
N LYS A 248 1.94 4.38 -3.37
CA LYS A 248 3.09 3.51 -3.65
C LYS A 248 3.80 3.91 -4.95
N ALA A 249 5.10 4.19 -4.84
CA ALA A 249 5.90 4.66 -5.95
C ALA A 249 6.47 3.51 -6.80
N GLY A 250 5.83 3.18 -7.93
CA GLY A 250 6.45 2.53 -9.10
C GLY A 250 7.26 1.22 -8.91
N LYS A 251 7.93 0.79 -9.97
CA LYS A 251 8.70 -0.46 -10.04
C LYS A 251 10.13 -0.30 -9.46
N GLY A 252 10.79 -1.42 -9.15
CA GLY A 252 12.21 -1.47 -8.73
C GLY A 252 12.44 -1.02 -7.29
N SER A 253 13.55 -0.31 -7.02
CA SER A 253 13.92 0.20 -5.69
C SER A 253 12.88 1.14 -5.08
N LYS A 254 12.04 1.77 -5.91
CA LYS A 254 10.94 2.65 -5.48
C LYS A 254 9.79 1.88 -4.81
N LYS A 255 9.70 0.55 -4.99
CA LYS A 255 8.72 -0.30 -4.29
C LYS A 255 8.86 -0.23 -2.77
N LYS A 256 10.04 0.11 -2.24
CA LYS A 256 10.25 0.28 -0.79
C LYS A 256 9.85 1.66 -0.28
N ARG A 257 9.18 2.47 -1.10
CA ARG A 257 8.72 3.81 -0.73
C ARG A 257 7.20 3.91 -0.77
N ALA A 258 6.68 4.68 0.18
CA ALA A 258 5.29 5.08 0.23
C ALA A 258 5.22 6.56 0.63
N ILE A 259 4.32 7.32 0.00
CA ILE A 259 4.04 8.71 0.36
C ILE A 259 2.68 8.70 1.05
N VAL A 260 2.61 9.25 2.25
CA VAL A 260 1.40 9.26 3.07
C VAL A 260 0.81 10.67 3.08
N TYR A 261 -0.49 10.75 2.86
CA TYR A 261 -1.32 11.94 2.92
C TYR A 261 -2.39 11.69 3.98
N ARG A 262 -2.71 12.71 4.78
CA ARG A 262 -3.63 12.63 5.91
C ARG A 262 -4.63 13.77 5.80
N SER A 263 -5.89 13.52 6.15
CA SER A 263 -6.89 14.58 6.29
C SER A 263 -6.47 15.58 7.38
N ASP A 264 -6.76 16.86 7.18
CA ASP A 264 -6.64 17.90 8.20
C ASP A 264 -8.02 18.57 8.44
N GLU A 265 -8.03 19.67 9.20
CA GLU A 265 -9.27 20.39 9.53
C GLU A 265 -10.00 20.98 8.31
N ARG A 266 -9.32 21.12 7.17
CA ARG A 266 -9.83 21.84 5.99
C ARG A 266 -9.96 20.97 4.76
N ASN A 267 -9.10 19.98 4.59
CA ASN A 267 -9.03 19.16 3.39
C ASN A 267 -9.00 17.66 3.76
N SER A 268 -9.75 16.89 2.99
CA SER A 268 -9.75 15.43 3.01
C SER A 268 -8.38 14.87 2.62
N ALA A 269 -8.11 13.62 3.01
CA ALA A 269 -6.86 12.96 2.62
C ALA A 269 -6.72 12.80 1.09
N TRP A 270 -7.85 12.76 0.38
CA TRP A 270 -7.88 12.69 -1.08
C TRP A 270 -7.47 14.03 -1.73
N GLU A 271 -8.01 15.16 -1.26
CA GLU A 271 -7.60 16.49 -1.72
C GLU A 271 -6.11 16.73 -1.45
N GLN A 272 -5.63 16.34 -0.27
CA GLN A 272 -4.21 16.41 0.09
C GLN A 272 -3.33 15.59 -0.87
N TYR A 273 -3.84 14.45 -1.35
CA TYR A 273 -3.18 13.63 -2.36
C TYR A 273 -3.18 14.31 -3.74
N GLU A 274 -4.29 14.93 -4.15
CA GLU A 274 -4.42 15.67 -5.41
C GLU A 274 -3.46 16.87 -5.46
N ASP A 275 -3.33 17.59 -4.36
CA ASP A 275 -2.45 18.76 -4.22
C ASP A 275 -0.98 18.40 -3.93
N ASP A 276 -0.65 17.11 -3.83
CA ASP A 276 0.65 16.58 -3.37
C ASP A 276 1.12 17.13 -2.00
N ASN A 277 0.20 17.53 -1.13
CA ASN A 277 0.49 17.98 0.23
C ASN A 277 0.71 16.79 1.17
N LYS A 278 1.86 16.15 0.97
CA LYS A 278 2.33 14.97 1.70
C LYS A 278 2.57 15.24 3.19
N TRP A 279 2.07 14.33 4.02
CA TRP A 279 2.34 14.32 5.45
C TRP A 279 3.76 13.82 5.75
N PHE A 280 4.12 12.65 5.22
CA PHE A 280 5.49 12.14 5.25
C PHE A 280 5.77 11.10 4.16
N VAL A 281 7.03 10.70 4.04
CA VAL A 281 7.49 9.67 3.09
C VAL A 281 8.15 8.53 3.85
N LEU A 282 7.56 7.35 3.74
CA LEU A 282 8.18 6.08 4.16
C LEU A 282 9.23 5.66 3.13
N LYS A 283 10.40 5.28 3.63
CA LYS A 283 11.50 4.73 2.85
C LYS A 283 11.89 3.37 3.43
N ASP A 284 12.56 2.57 2.60
CA ASP A 284 13.13 1.28 2.98
C ASP A 284 12.17 0.35 3.73
N ILE A 285 10.88 0.40 3.36
CA ILE A 285 9.83 -0.41 3.96
C ILE A 285 10.24 -1.90 3.91
N PRO A 286 10.35 -2.56 5.07
CA PRO A 286 10.72 -3.97 5.13
C PRO A 286 9.65 -4.82 4.48
N GLN A 287 10.04 -5.99 3.97
CA GLN A 287 9.06 -6.94 3.44
C GLN A 287 8.15 -7.46 4.54
N SER A 288 6.91 -7.80 4.17
CA SER A 288 5.98 -8.50 5.03
C SER A 288 6.57 -9.83 5.51
N PRO A 289 6.28 -10.24 6.77
CA PRO A 289 6.60 -11.58 7.24
C PRO A 289 5.97 -12.63 6.32
N ARG A 290 6.66 -13.76 6.09
CA ARG A 290 6.22 -14.79 5.13
C ARG A 290 4.78 -15.28 5.34
N ARG A 291 4.34 -15.38 6.59
CA ARG A 291 2.98 -15.81 6.96
C ARG A 291 1.86 -14.86 6.50
N TRP A 292 2.17 -13.58 6.32
CA TRP A 292 1.22 -12.57 5.88
C TRP A 292 1.23 -12.35 4.37
N ARG A 293 2.01 -13.15 3.63
CA ARG A 293 2.08 -13.02 2.17
C ARG A 293 0.81 -13.56 1.53
N ALA A 294 0.16 -12.70 0.77
CA ALA A 294 -0.99 -13.02 -0.05
C ALA A 294 -0.58 -13.86 -1.25
N ASP A 295 -1.52 -14.66 -1.72
CA ASP A 295 -1.39 -15.32 -3.02
C ASP A 295 -1.47 -14.27 -4.13
N THR A 296 -0.33 -13.99 -4.76
CA THR A 296 -0.24 -12.98 -5.82
C THR A 296 -0.85 -13.42 -7.15
N ASP A 297 -1.17 -14.71 -7.29
CA ASP A 297 -1.84 -15.27 -8.45
C ASP A 297 -3.38 -15.23 -8.29
N TYR A 298 -3.87 -14.89 -7.10
CA TYR A 298 -5.28 -14.71 -6.82
C TYR A 298 -5.80 -13.39 -7.40
N PHE A 299 -6.89 -13.45 -8.15
CA PHE A 299 -7.64 -12.26 -8.56
C PHE A 299 -8.70 -11.97 -7.51
N ALA A 300 -8.47 -10.92 -6.71
CA ALA A 300 -9.40 -10.49 -5.68
C ALA A 300 -10.79 -10.24 -6.29
N ASN A 301 -11.81 -10.87 -5.73
CA ASN A 301 -13.20 -10.58 -6.08
C ASN A 301 -13.88 -9.99 -4.85
N PHE A 302 -14.69 -8.96 -5.07
CA PHE A 302 -15.56 -8.40 -4.04
C PHE A 302 -16.96 -8.25 -4.64
N VAL A 303 -17.92 -9.00 -4.10
CA VAL A 303 -19.28 -9.12 -4.61
C VAL A 303 -20.22 -8.34 -3.71
N TRP A 304 -21.09 -7.55 -4.33
CA TRP A 304 -22.22 -6.91 -3.68
C TRP A 304 -23.38 -7.90 -3.69
N ASP A 305 -23.58 -8.60 -2.58
CA ASP A 305 -24.52 -9.70 -2.43
C ASP A 305 -25.74 -9.33 -1.55
N LEU A 306 -25.99 -8.04 -1.37
CA LEU A 306 -27.15 -7.53 -0.65
C LEU A 306 -28.19 -7.01 -1.64
N ASP A 307 -29.32 -7.71 -1.77
CA ASP A 307 -30.40 -7.34 -2.70
C ASP A 307 -31.21 -6.12 -2.25
N ASP A 308 -31.45 -5.98 -0.93
CA ASP A 308 -32.10 -4.81 -0.33
C ASP A 308 -31.30 -4.32 0.88
N PRO A 309 -30.17 -3.62 0.65
CA PRO A 309 -29.33 -3.08 1.71
C PRO A 309 -30.09 -2.14 2.66
N ALA A 310 -31.20 -1.56 2.21
CA ALA A 310 -31.99 -0.67 3.03
C ALA A 310 -32.74 -1.40 4.15
N LYS A 311 -33.24 -2.61 3.86
CA LYS A 311 -33.85 -3.50 4.85
C LYS A 311 -32.85 -4.37 5.59
N GLN A 312 -31.76 -4.78 4.91
CA GLN A 312 -30.76 -5.70 5.45
C GLN A 312 -29.74 -5.05 6.39
N ILE A 313 -29.51 -3.73 6.29
CA ILE A 313 -28.59 -3.01 7.18
C ILE A 313 -29.36 -2.03 8.06
N GLN A 314 -29.42 -2.32 9.37
CA GLN A 314 -30.01 -1.42 10.37
C GLN A 314 -28.96 -0.92 11.36
N ARG A 315 -29.00 0.38 11.65
CA ARG A 315 -28.07 1.05 12.58
C ARG A 315 -26.59 0.83 12.25
N GLY A 316 -26.28 0.52 10.99
CA GLY A 316 -24.92 0.15 10.59
C GLY A 316 -24.54 -1.24 11.10
N GLN A 317 -25.45 -2.21 11.06
CA GLN A 317 -25.11 -3.61 11.25
C GLN A 317 -26.01 -4.41 10.31
N LEU A 318 -25.48 -5.49 9.74
CA LEU A 318 -26.30 -6.48 9.06
C LEU A 318 -27.31 -7.04 10.08
N ILE A 319 -28.58 -7.12 9.75
CA ILE A 319 -29.57 -7.67 10.69
C ILE A 319 -29.41 -9.19 10.80
N ASP A 320 -29.88 -9.79 11.90
CA ASP A 320 -29.90 -11.25 12.02
C ASP A 320 -31.00 -11.81 11.10
N GLY A 321 -30.69 -12.86 10.34
CA GLY A 321 -31.61 -13.41 9.33
C GLY A 321 -31.79 -12.51 8.11
N TRP A 322 -30.79 -11.70 7.75
CA TRP A 322 -30.80 -10.83 6.56
C TRP A 322 -30.99 -11.62 5.25
N GLU A 323 -30.65 -12.91 5.27
CA GLU A 323 -30.83 -13.85 4.18
C GLU A 323 -32.31 -13.98 3.78
N ALA A 324 -33.24 -13.80 4.72
CA ALA A 324 -34.68 -13.81 4.44
C ALA A 324 -35.16 -12.59 3.60
N PHE A 325 -34.28 -11.61 3.41
CA PHE A 325 -34.52 -10.43 2.56
C PHE A 325 -33.71 -10.49 1.26
N GLN A 326 -32.98 -11.58 1.03
CA GLN A 326 -32.52 -11.91 -0.31
C GLN A 326 -33.75 -12.23 -1.14
N GLU A 327 -33.81 -11.73 -2.36
CA GLU A 327 -34.79 -12.27 -3.30
C GLU A 327 -34.39 -13.72 -3.49
N ASP A 328 -35.25 -14.66 -3.08
CA ASP A 328 -35.02 -16.07 -3.35
C ASP A 328 -34.71 -16.19 -4.84
N ALA A 329 -33.46 -16.54 -5.17
CA ALA A 329 -33.09 -16.94 -6.53
C ALA A 329 -33.94 -18.14 -7.01
N ASP A 330 -34.71 -18.75 -6.11
CA ASP A 330 -35.68 -19.83 -6.34
C ASP A 330 -37.07 -19.55 -5.76
N GLY A 331 -37.58 -18.31 -5.83
CA GLY A 331 -38.89 -17.97 -5.24
C GLY A 331 -39.73 -16.91 -5.96
N SER A 332 -39.36 -16.51 -7.19
CA SER A 332 -40.38 -15.96 -8.08
C SER A 332 -41.15 -17.11 -8.70
N GLU A 333 -42.40 -17.28 -8.26
CA GLU A 333 -43.46 -17.69 -9.17
C GLU A 333 -43.21 -16.98 -10.51
N ASN A 334 -42.85 -17.78 -11.51
CA ASN A 334 -42.79 -17.35 -12.89
C ASN A 334 -44.22 -16.93 -13.29
N ASP A 335 -44.60 -15.69 -12.99
CA ASP A 335 -45.39 -14.91 -13.93
C ASP A 335 -44.46 -14.35 -15.03
N SER A 336 -43.46 -15.15 -15.45
CA SER A 336 -43.10 -15.17 -16.85
C SER A 336 -44.32 -15.72 -17.59
N SER A 337 -45.24 -14.83 -17.94
CA SER A 337 -46.03 -15.04 -19.14
C SER A 337 -45.05 -15.57 -20.20
N PRO A 338 -45.23 -16.82 -20.71
CA PRO A 338 -44.23 -17.47 -21.53
C PRO A 338 -43.82 -16.52 -22.66
N ILE A 339 -42.52 -16.27 -22.84
CA ILE A 339 -42.07 -15.50 -24.00
C ILE A 339 -42.31 -16.38 -25.23
N HIS A 340 -43.45 -16.20 -25.87
CA HIS A 340 -43.80 -16.96 -27.06
C HIS A 340 -42.95 -16.48 -28.24
N ASP A 341 -42.24 -17.42 -28.87
CA ASP A 341 -41.45 -17.18 -30.08
C ASP A 341 -42.33 -17.10 -31.34
N ARG A 342 -43.59 -17.52 -31.23
CA ARG A 342 -44.57 -17.56 -32.33
C ARG A 342 -46.01 -17.55 -31.82
N CYS A 343 -46.92 -17.13 -32.69
CA CYS A 343 -48.35 -17.15 -32.43
C CYS A 343 -48.86 -18.59 -32.24
N GLN A 344 -49.62 -18.83 -31.16
CA GLN A 344 -50.22 -20.13 -30.86
C GLN A 344 -51.52 -20.44 -31.63
N GLY A 345 -52.17 -19.43 -32.22
CA GLY A 345 -53.44 -19.60 -32.95
C GLY A 345 -53.35 -20.44 -34.24
N GLU A 346 -54.47 -21.05 -34.60
CA GLU A 346 -54.66 -21.83 -35.83
C GLU A 346 -55.53 -21.07 -36.84
N LYS A 347 -55.18 -21.18 -38.12
CA LYS A 347 -55.98 -20.65 -39.23
C LYS A 347 -57.20 -21.56 -39.47
N GLU A 348 -58.21 -21.05 -40.17
CA GLU A 348 -59.42 -21.80 -40.55
C GLU A 348 -59.15 -23.12 -41.30
N ASN A 349 -57.99 -23.25 -41.94
CA ASN A 349 -57.56 -24.47 -42.63
C ASN A 349 -56.79 -25.47 -41.75
N GLY A 350 -56.78 -25.27 -40.43
CA GLY A 350 -56.10 -26.12 -39.44
C GLY A 350 -54.57 -25.96 -39.40
N ASN A 351 -54.00 -25.04 -40.18
CA ASN A 351 -52.56 -24.77 -40.12
C ASN A 351 -52.24 -23.70 -39.08
N ARG A 352 -51.11 -23.85 -38.39
CA ARG A 352 -50.64 -22.87 -37.41
C ARG A 352 -50.40 -21.48 -38.02
N CYS A 353 -50.61 -20.45 -37.21
CA CYS A 353 -50.26 -19.08 -37.56
C CYS A 353 -48.74 -18.95 -37.77
N GLY A 354 -48.34 -18.23 -38.83
CA GLY A 354 -46.94 -18.07 -39.22
C GLY A 354 -46.26 -16.82 -38.65
N ILE A 355 -46.87 -16.13 -37.69
CA ILE A 355 -46.26 -14.95 -37.06
C ILE A 355 -45.25 -15.42 -36.01
N THR A 356 -43.98 -15.09 -36.23
CA THR A 356 -42.83 -15.48 -35.39
C THR A 356 -42.10 -14.28 -34.78
N ASP A 357 -42.67 -13.07 -34.90
CA ASP A 357 -42.11 -11.86 -34.33
C ASP A 357 -42.70 -11.65 -32.92
N PRO A 358 -41.90 -11.78 -31.84
CA PRO A 358 -42.39 -11.66 -30.47
C PRO A 358 -43.04 -10.30 -30.15
N SER A 359 -42.63 -9.23 -30.84
CA SER A 359 -43.21 -7.89 -30.64
C SER A 359 -44.67 -7.78 -31.12
N ARG A 360 -45.15 -8.76 -31.89
CA ARG A 360 -46.52 -8.82 -32.43
C ARG A 360 -47.42 -9.80 -31.68
N LEU A 361 -46.94 -10.36 -30.56
CA LEU A 361 -47.68 -11.31 -29.74
C LEU A 361 -48.11 -10.64 -28.43
N GLY A 362 -49.33 -10.94 -27.99
CA GLY A 362 -49.78 -10.58 -26.64
C GLY A 362 -49.05 -11.39 -25.57
N PRO A 363 -49.20 -11.02 -24.29
CA PRO A 363 -48.60 -11.75 -23.15
C PRO A 363 -48.96 -13.25 -23.13
N ASN A 364 -50.08 -13.61 -23.74
CA ASN A 364 -50.61 -14.95 -23.85
C ASN A 364 -50.18 -15.73 -25.12
N GLY A 365 -49.30 -15.16 -25.95
CA GLY A 365 -48.76 -15.85 -27.12
C GLY A 365 -49.64 -15.85 -28.37
N TYR A 366 -50.73 -15.08 -28.39
CA TYR A 366 -51.59 -14.93 -29.57
C TYR A 366 -51.34 -13.57 -30.22
N CYS A 367 -51.29 -13.54 -31.56
CA CYS A 367 -51.23 -12.29 -32.31
C CYS A 367 -52.62 -11.61 -32.31
N GLN A 368 -52.66 -10.36 -32.77
CA GLN A 368 -53.90 -9.58 -32.81
C GLN A 368 -55.06 -10.27 -33.55
N TYR A 369 -54.77 -11.17 -34.51
CA TYR A 369 -55.77 -11.89 -35.30
C TYR A 369 -56.30 -13.18 -34.69
N HIS A 370 -55.65 -13.73 -33.65
CA HIS A 370 -56.07 -14.96 -33.00
C HIS A 370 -56.28 -14.77 -31.49
N ARG A 371 -56.45 -13.52 -31.05
CA ARG A 371 -56.62 -13.19 -29.62
C ARG A 371 -57.87 -13.81 -29.01
N ASP A 372 -58.88 -14.04 -29.85
CA ASP A 372 -60.14 -14.71 -29.56
C ASP A 372 -60.00 -16.22 -29.32
N GLN A 373 -58.90 -16.84 -29.76
CA GLN A 373 -58.61 -18.25 -29.51
C GLN A 373 -57.92 -18.50 -28.16
N HIS A 374 -57.64 -17.44 -27.40
CA HIS A 374 -57.13 -17.57 -26.04
C HIS A 374 -58.29 -17.75 -25.06
N ASP A 375 -58.36 -18.91 -24.43
CA ASP A 375 -59.31 -19.20 -23.35
C ASP A 375 -58.68 -18.82 -21.99
N PRO A 376 -59.11 -17.74 -21.33
CA PRO A 376 -58.51 -17.28 -20.08
C PRO A 376 -58.85 -18.17 -18.86
N ASP A 377 -59.77 -19.13 -18.98
CA ASP A 377 -60.24 -19.97 -17.85
C ASP A 377 -59.82 -21.46 -17.96
N GLY A 378 -58.84 -21.79 -18.82
CA GLY A 378 -58.39 -23.16 -19.06
C GLY A 378 -57.33 -23.66 -18.06
N GLY A 379 -57.76 -24.35 -17.00
CA GLY A 379 -56.87 -25.11 -16.11
C GLY A 379 -57.61 -26.12 -15.22
N GLU A 380 -57.87 -27.31 -15.79
CA GLU A 380 -57.81 -28.58 -15.05
C GLU A 380 -56.43 -28.80 -14.40
#